data_AF-A0A257TYD5-F1
#
_entry.id   AF-A0A257TYD5-F1
#
_cell.length_a   1.000
_cell.length_b   1.000
_cell.length_c   1.000
_cell.angle_alpha   90.00
_cell.angle_beta   90.00
_cell.angle_gamma   90.00
#
_symmetry.space_group_name_H-M   'P 1'
#
loop_
_entity.id
_entity.type
_entity.pdbx_description
1 polymer ?
#
loop_
_entity_poly.entity_id
_entity_poly.type
_entity_poly.pdbx_seq_one_letter_code
_entity_poly.pdbx_strand_id
1 'polypeptide(L)'
;MGLGLVVLAGCGQATSQQPPLPAEPREAWHAIYHKGKWTGYLHQIERYETQGSQPVLVATIDSRTSMKRNGEATEVTMKIESVETTDGRLISFRDETLLGASPTITKGRVEDHTLTLTTEVAGKTSTRTLEWPDDARGFLAVDQSLLHKPMLPGERRKLRYLVPVLNSLCTEELEALDYESTEFLSVLGDEAGDLSHIERRGDGQRSWPGL
;
A
#
# COMPACT_ATOMS: atom_id res chain seq x y z
N MET A 1 10.19 -53.12 24.42
CA MET A 1 8.73 -52.97 24.57
C MET A 1 8.30 -51.87 23.60
N GLY A 2 7.66 -52.26 22.50
CA GLY A 2 7.22 -51.33 21.46
C GLY A 2 5.82 -50.81 21.77
N LEU A 3 5.60 -49.51 21.54
CA LEU A 3 4.27 -48.95 21.35
C LEU A 3 4.17 -48.45 19.92
N GLY A 4 3.36 -49.13 19.13
CA GLY A 4 2.92 -48.68 17.82
C GLY A 4 1.80 -47.66 17.97
N LEU A 5 1.94 -46.51 17.31
CA LEU A 5 0.88 -45.52 17.17
C LEU A 5 0.12 -45.82 15.86
N VAL A 6 -1.17 -46.11 15.98
CA VAL A 6 -2.09 -46.30 14.86
C VAL A 6 -2.49 -44.91 14.34
N VAL A 7 -2.16 -44.59 13.09
CA VAL A 7 -2.69 -43.41 12.39
C VAL A 7 -4.02 -43.80 11.77
N LEU A 8 -5.12 -43.31 12.33
CA LEU A 8 -6.41 -43.34 11.66
C LEU A 8 -6.46 -42.17 10.67
N ALA A 9 -6.37 -42.50 9.38
CA ALA A 9 -6.60 -41.55 8.29
C ALA A 9 -8.10 -41.22 8.22
N GLY A 10 -8.50 -40.13 8.84
CA GLY A 10 -9.80 -39.49 8.60
C GLY A 10 -9.69 -38.57 7.38
N CYS A 11 -10.26 -38.97 6.24
CA CYS A 11 -10.53 -38.07 5.12
C CYS A 11 -11.67 -37.10 5.51
N GLY A 12 -11.35 -36.10 6.33
CA GLY A 12 -12.16 -34.90 6.44
C GLY A 12 -11.75 -33.97 5.30
N GLN A 13 -12.61 -33.80 4.30
CA GLN A 13 -12.49 -32.69 3.37
C GLN A 13 -12.59 -31.40 4.19
N ALA A 14 -11.43 -30.78 4.47
CA ALA A 14 -11.40 -29.42 4.96
C ALA A 14 -11.92 -28.53 3.82
N THR A 15 -13.22 -28.28 3.82
CA THR A 15 -13.80 -27.19 3.03
C THR A 15 -13.07 -25.94 3.51
N SER A 16 -12.15 -25.41 2.70
CA SER A 16 -11.51 -24.13 2.93
C SER A 16 -12.57 -23.05 2.76
N GLN A 17 -13.42 -22.87 3.78
CA GLN A 17 -14.26 -21.70 3.88
C GLN A 17 -13.31 -20.52 4.10
N GLN A 18 -13.09 -19.77 3.02
CA GLN A 18 -12.43 -18.48 3.10
C GLN A 18 -13.17 -17.65 4.17
N PRO A 19 -12.45 -17.03 5.12
CA PRO A 19 -13.08 -16.22 6.15
C PRO A 19 -14.01 -15.18 5.49
N PRO A 20 -15.18 -14.91 6.08
CA PRO A 20 -16.06 -13.87 5.58
C PRO A 20 -15.31 -12.54 5.51
N LEU A 21 -15.53 -11.78 4.44
CA LEU A 21 -14.93 -10.46 4.29
C LEU A 21 -15.35 -9.57 5.47
N PRO A 22 -14.43 -8.75 6.02
CA PRO A 22 -14.78 -7.75 7.03
C PRO A 22 -15.93 -6.87 6.54
N ALA A 23 -16.97 -6.73 7.39
CA ALA A 23 -18.15 -5.94 7.06
C ALA A 23 -17.93 -4.42 7.25
N GLU A 24 -17.10 -4.04 8.22
CA GLU A 24 -16.81 -2.64 8.52
C GLU A 24 -15.62 -2.13 7.70
N PRO A 25 -15.67 -0.89 7.19
CA PRO A 25 -14.52 -0.25 6.57
C PRO A 25 -13.36 -0.15 7.56
N ARG A 26 -12.15 -0.41 7.09
CA ARG A 26 -10.93 -0.10 7.83
C ARG A 26 -10.54 1.34 7.50
N GLU A 27 -10.23 2.11 8.52
CA GLU A 27 -9.75 3.48 8.39
C GLU A 27 -8.35 3.62 9.00
N ALA A 28 -7.46 4.32 8.31
CA ALA A 28 -6.09 4.56 8.75
C ALA A 28 -5.67 6.01 8.47
N TRP A 29 -4.91 6.58 9.41
CA TRP A 29 -4.27 7.89 9.29
C TRP A 29 -2.76 7.70 9.40
N HIS A 30 -2.03 8.26 8.45
CA HIS A 30 -0.57 8.18 8.37
C HIS A 30 0.01 9.58 8.44
N ALA A 31 0.98 9.78 9.32
CA ALA A 31 1.77 11.00 9.34
C ALA A 31 2.96 10.87 8.38
N ILE A 32 3.16 11.88 7.53
CA ILE A 32 4.23 11.89 6.54
C ILE A 32 5.37 12.76 7.05
N TYR A 33 6.53 12.14 7.28
CA TYR A 33 7.76 12.82 7.69
C TYR A 33 8.80 12.79 6.58
N HIS A 34 9.48 13.91 6.38
CA HIS A 34 10.65 14.01 5.51
C HIS A 34 11.85 14.46 6.34
N LYS A 35 12.89 13.60 6.43
CA LYS A 35 14.09 13.85 7.26
C LYS A 35 13.74 14.22 8.71
N GLY A 36 12.82 13.48 9.32
CA GLY A 36 12.36 13.70 10.70
C GLY A 36 11.44 14.91 10.90
N LYS A 37 11.16 15.69 9.84
CA LYS A 37 10.23 16.82 9.92
C LYS A 37 8.85 16.41 9.41
N TRP A 38 7.81 16.71 10.18
CA TRP A 38 6.43 16.54 9.72
C TRP A 38 6.17 17.40 8.47
N THR A 39 5.63 16.75 7.45
CA THR A 39 5.37 17.36 6.14
C THR A 39 3.94 17.20 5.69
N GLY A 40 3.15 16.33 6.32
CA GLY A 40 1.81 16.08 5.86
C GLY A 40 1.14 14.87 6.49
N TYR A 41 0.03 14.48 5.89
CA TYR A 41 -0.73 13.29 6.27
C TYR A 41 -1.31 12.60 5.05
N LEU A 42 -1.70 11.35 5.28
CA LEU A 42 -2.51 10.53 4.38
C LEU A 42 -3.65 9.92 5.21
N HIS A 43 -4.85 10.00 4.68
CA HIS A 43 -6.07 9.37 5.20
C HIS A 43 -6.49 8.28 4.21
N GLN A 44 -6.74 7.09 4.72
CA GLN A 44 -7.06 5.92 3.93
C GLN A 44 -8.31 5.23 4.49
N ILE A 45 -9.23 4.88 3.60
CA ILE A 45 -10.39 4.06 3.91
C ILE A 45 -10.39 2.86 2.97
N GLU A 46 -10.49 1.66 3.53
CA GLU A 46 -10.50 0.39 2.81
C GLU A 46 -11.83 -0.34 3.05
N ARG A 47 -12.44 -0.85 1.99
CA ARG A 47 -13.70 -1.60 2.02
C ARG A 47 -13.58 -2.85 1.17
N TYR A 48 -14.03 -3.99 1.72
CA TYR A 48 -14.16 -5.20 0.93
C TYR A 48 -15.50 -5.18 0.17
N GLU A 49 -15.43 -5.38 -1.13
CA GLU A 49 -16.59 -5.44 -2.02
C GLU A 49 -16.54 -6.72 -2.84
N THR A 50 -17.63 -7.03 -3.55
CA THR A 50 -17.67 -8.14 -4.52
C THR A 50 -17.91 -7.58 -5.92
N GLN A 51 -16.96 -7.78 -6.83
CA GLN A 51 -17.15 -7.54 -8.26
C GLN A 51 -17.47 -8.87 -8.95
N GLY A 52 -18.74 -9.04 -9.32
CA GLY A 52 -19.24 -10.31 -9.85
C GLY A 52 -19.21 -11.40 -8.79
N SER A 53 -18.30 -12.37 -8.93
CA SER A 53 -18.06 -13.44 -7.94
C SER A 53 -16.74 -13.29 -7.19
N GLN A 54 -15.94 -12.26 -7.49
CA GLN A 54 -14.62 -12.08 -6.90
C GLN A 54 -14.64 -11.02 -5.81
N PRO A 55 -14.12 -11.32 -4.60
CA PRO A 55 -13.90 -10.31 -3.59
C PRO A 55 -12.76 -9.38 -4.01
N VAL A 56 -12.96 -8.09 -3.83
CA VAL A 56 -12.00 -7.03 -4.12
C VAL A 56 -11.87 -6.10 -2.91
N LEU A 57 -10.74 -5.42 -2.81
CA LEU A 57 -10.52 -4.33 -1.88
C LEU A 57 -10.64 -3.00 -2.63
N VAL A 58 -11.58 -2.18 -2.22
CA VAL A 58 -11.74 -0.80 -2.71
C VAL A 58 -11.15 0.14 -1.67
N ALA A 59 -10.24 1.00 -2.09
CA ALA A 59 -9.65 1.99 -1.19
C ALA A 59 -9.77 3.42 -1.73
N THR A 60 -10.04 4.34 -0.81
CA THR A 60 -9.98 5.77 -1.02
C THR A 60 -8.83 6.33 -0.19
N ILE A 61 -7.95 7.10 -0.82
CA ILE A 61 -6.78 7.70 -0.19
C ILE A 61 -6.77 9.20 -0.47
N ASP A 62 -6.81 10.01 0.58
CA ASP A 62 -6.65 11.46 0.51
C ASP A 62 -5.32 11.83 1.19
N SER A 63 -4.46 12.60 0.52
CA SER A 63 -3.22 13.07 1.15
C SER A 63 -2.92 14.53 0.88
N ARG A 64 -2.18 15.13 1.82
CA ARG A 64 -1.65 16.48 1.74
C ARG A 64 -0.23 16.48 2.26
N THR A 65 0.72 16.84 1.41
CA THR A 65 2.15 16.90 1.74
C THR A 65 2.75 18.23 1.31
N SER A 66 3.51 18.88 2.19
CA SER A 66 4.27 20.08 1.91
C SER A 66 5.77 19.77 1.90
N MET A 67 6.43 20.10 0.80
CA MET A 67 7.88 19.94 0.65
C MET A 67 8.53 21.29 0.39
N LYS A 68 9.72 21.52 0.96
CA LYS A 68 10.52 22.71 0.63
C LYS A 68 11.47 22.40 -0.52
N ARG A 69 11.36 23.16 -1.61
CA ARG A 69 12.28 23.14 -2.75
C ARG A 69 12.87 24.53 -2.94
N ASN A 70 14.19 24.66 -2.92
CA ASN A 70 14.88 25.95 -3.11
C ASN A 70 14.41 27.08 -2.16
N GLY A 71 13.91 26.73 -0.97
CA GLY A 71 13.35 27.68 -0.01
C GLY A 71 11.84 27.92 -0.13
N GLU A 72 11.24 27.58 -1.27
CA GLU A 72 9.80 27.70 -1.50
C GLU A 72 9.07 26.42 -1.07
N ALA A 73 7.90 26.59 -0.45
CA ALA A 73 7.04 25.46 -0.09
C ALA A 73 6.17 25.09 -1.29
N THR A 74 6.28 23.84 -1.75
CA THR A 74 5.37 23.24 -2.72
C THR A 74 4.45 22.30 -1.99
N GLU A 75 3.15 22.46 -2.20
CA GLU A 75 2.13 21.56 -1.68
C GLU A 75 1.73 20.56 -2.77
N VAL A 76 1.59 19.30 -2.36
CA VAL A 76 1.04 18.22 -3.17
C VAL A 76 -0.20 17.71 -2.45
N THR A 77 -1.34 17.75 -3.13
CA THR A 77 -2.54 17.07 -2.66
C THR A 77 -2.88 15.96 -3.64
N MET A 78 -3.40 14.85 -3.11
CA MET A 78 -3.75 13.68 -3.90
C MET A 78 -5.06 13.08 -3.42
N LYS A 79 -5.83 12.59 -4.38
CA LYS A 79 -7.01 11.76 -4.15
C LYS A 79 -6.94 10.52 -5.02
N ILE A 80 -6.89 9.35 -4.41
CA ILE A 80 -6.82 8.08 -5.11
C ILE A 80 -8.05 7.25 -4.77
N GLU A 81 -8.67 6.71 -5.79
CA GLU A 81 -9.60 5.60 -5.70
C GLU A 81 -8.94 4.40 -6.36
N SER A 82 -8.83 3.27 -5.67
CA SER A 82 -8.21 2.06 -6.20
C SER A 82 -9.08 0.84 -5.94
N VAL A 83 -9.02 -0.10 -6.87
CA VAL A 83 -9.60 -1.43 -6.75
C VAL A 83 -8.45 -2.41 -6.90
N GLU A 84 -8.24 -3.23 -5.87
CA GLU A 84 -7.20 -4.24 -5.81
C GLU A 84 -7.84 -5.60 -5.48
N THR A 85 -7.21 -6.69 -5.89
CA THR A 85 -7.56 -8.01 -5.39
C THR A 85 -7.20 -8.13 -3.91
N THR A 86 -7.80 -9.11 -3.22
CA THR A 86 -7.50 -9.34 -1.80
C THR A 86 -6.07 -9.80 -1.53
N ASP A 87 -5.33 -10.27 -2.55
CA ASP A 87 -3.90 -10.57 -2.50
C ASP A 87 -3.00 -9.41 -2.97
N GLY A 88 -3.59 -8.25 -3.28
CA GLY A 88 -2.90 -6.98 -3.51
C GLY A 88 -2.50 -6.68 -4.95
N ARG A 89 -3.02 -7.41 -5.93
CA ARG A 89 -2.84 -7.08 -7.34
C ARG A 89 -3.78 -5.92 -7.70
N LEU A 90 -3.23 -4.88 -8.29
CA LEU A 90 -4.01 -3.76 -8.80
C LEU A 90 -4.95 -4.23 -9.92
N ILE A 91 -6.22 -3.83 -9.86
CA ILE A 91 -7.20 -4.01 -10.95
C ILE A 91 -7.33 -2.69 -11.70
N SER A 92 -7.63 -1.61 -10.98
CA SER A 92 -7.75 -0.28 -11.56
C SER A 92 -7.60 0.83 -10.53
N PHE A 93 -7.34 2.03 -10.99
CA PHE A 93 -7.37 3.22 -10.14
C PHE A 93 -7.73 4.49 -10.90
N ARG A 94 -8.08 5.51 -10.12
CA ARG A 94 -8.14 6.91 -10.52
C ARG A 94 -7.40 7.73 -9.47
N ASP A 95 -6.39 8.47 -9.90
CA ASP A 95 -5.59 9.40 -9.10
C ASP A 95 -5.84 10.82 -9.61
N GLU A 96 -6.12 11.75 -8.70
CA GLU A 96 -6.08 13.18 -8.94
C GLU A 96 -5.01 13.81 -8.07
N THR A 97 -3.92 14.22 -8.71
CA THR A 97 -2.79 14.85 -8.05
C THR A 97 -2.75 16.34 -8.42
N LEU A 98 -2.76 17.22 -7.43
CA LEU A 98 -2.49 18.64 -7.62
C LEU A 98 -1.06 18.95 -7.18
N LEU A 99 -0.22 19.24 -8.17
CA LEU A 99 1.15 19.72 -8.01
C LEU A 99 1.32 20.93 -8.94
N GLY A 100 1.27 22.13 -8.37
CA GLY A 100 1.28 23.38 -9.15
C GLY A 100 -0.13 23.90 -9.45
N ALA A 101 -0.33 24.44 -10.66
CA ALA A 101 -1.53 25.22 -10.98
C ALA A 101 -2.73 24.41 -11.49
N SER A 102 -2.52 23.19 -11.98
CA SER A 102 -3.60 22.37 -12.56
C SER A 102 -3.50 20.93 -12.09
N PRO A 103 -4.63 20.29 -11.78
CA PRO A 103 -4.63 18.88 -11.40
C PRO A 103 -4.21 18.01 -12.58
N THR A 104 -3.50 16.94 -12.25
CA THR A 104 -3.21 15.82 -13.14
C THR A 104 -4.13 14.68 -12.75
N ILE A 105 -4.96 14.21 -13.69
CA ILE A 105 -5.81 13.05 -13.47
C ILE A 105 -5.15 11.86 -14.17
N THR A 106 -4.82 10.81 -13.44
CA THR A 106 -4.31 9.56 -13.99
C THR A 106 -5.27 8.43 -13.72
N LYS A 107 -5.65 7.69 -14.76
CA LYS A 107 -6.41 6.44 -14.65
C LYS A 107 -5.53 5.29 -15.04
N GLY A 108 -5.61 4.20 -14.29
CA GLY A 108 -4.92 2.97 -14.63
C GLY A 108 -5.86 1.77 -14.62
N ARG A 109 -5.61 0.83 -15.52
CA ARG A 109 -6.25 -0.48 -15.51
C ARG A 109 -5.23 -1.55 -15.87
N VAL A 110 -5.19 -2.60 -15.07
CA VAL A 110 -4.39 -3.80 -15.33
C VAL A 110 -5.27 -4.79 -16.07
N GLU A 111 -4.81 -5.18 -17.25
CA GLU A 111 -5.38 -6.27 -18.04
C GLU A 111 -4.21 -7.20 -18.42
N ASP A 112 -4.38 -8.49 -18.14
CA ASP A 112 -3.32 -9.50 -18.24
C ASP A 112 -2.04 -9.06 -17.49
N HIS A 113 -0.94 -8.86 -18.21
CA HIS A 113 0.35 -8.40 -17.69
C HIS A 113 0.70 -6.99 -18.16
N THR A 114 -0.31 -6.15 -18.45
CA THR A 114 -0.13 -4.78 -18.90
C THR A 114 -0.96 -3.82 -18.06
N LEU A 115 -0.30 -2.79 -17.51
CA LEU A 115 -0.97 -1.63 -16.96
C LEU A 115 -1.08 -0.55 -18.04
N THR A 116 -2.30 -0.22 -18.44
CA THR A 116 -2.57 0.93 -19.30
C THR A 116 -2.84 2.14 -18.43
N LEU A 117 -2.10 3.22 -18.67
CA LEU A 117 -2.22 4.51 -17.98
C LEU A 117 -2.74 5.56 -18.95
N THR A 118 -3.79 6.27 -18.56
CA THR A 118 -4.29 7.46 -19.25
C THR A 118 -4.15 8.66 -18.33
N THR A 119 -3.38 9.65 -18.74
CA THR A 119 -3.10 10.86 -17.98
C THR A 119 -3.68 12.08 -18.68
N GLU A 120 -4.47 12.86 -17.96
CA GLU A 120 -5.06 14.12 -18.41
C GLU A 120 -4.47 15.28 -17.60
N VAL A 121 -3.94 16.29 -18.30
CA VAL A 121 -3.42 17.53 -17.71
C VAL A 121 -3.82 18.70 -18.60
N ALA A 122 -4.47 19.71 -18.02
CA ALA A 122 -4.90 20.92 -18.74
C ALA A 122 -5.64 20.61 -20.06
N GLY A 123 -6.54 19.61 -20.03
CA GLY A 123 -7.33 19.16 -21.17
C GLY A 123 -6.57 18.34 -22.23
N LYS A 124 -5.26 18.09 -22.05
CA LYS A 124 -4.49 17.19 -22.91
C LYS A 124 -4.47 15.81 -22.31
N THR A 125 -4.83 14.82 -23.12
CA THR A 125 -4.79 13.39 -22.75
C THR A 125 -3.61 12.71 -23.40
N SER A 126 -2.91 11.87 -22.64
CA SER A 126 -1.87 10.97 -23.12
C SER A 126 -2.08 9.57 -22.56
N THR A 127 -1.71 8.55 -23.32
CA THR A 127 -1.81 7.15 -22.90
C THR A 127 -0.44 6.49 -23.05
N ARG A 128 -0.06 5.67 -22.08
CA ARG A 128 1.12 4.80 -22.14
C ARG A 128 0.84 3.47 -21.45
N THR A 129 1.66 2.48 -21.72
CA THR A 129 1.60 1.18 -21.06
C THR A 129 2.85 0.91 -20.24
N LEU A 130 2.70 0.02 -19.26
CA LEU A 130 3.78 -0.52 -18.45
C LEU A 130 3.61 -2.04 -18.38
N GLU A 131 4.73 -2.78 -18.39
CA GLU A 131 4.68 -4.20 -18.03
C GLU A 131 4.23 -4.34 -16.57
N TRP A 132 3.35 -5.31 -16.34
CA TRP A 132 2.75 -5.59 -15.05
C TRP A 132 3.01 -7.05 -14.64
N PRO A 133 4.20 -7.32 -14.06
CA PRO A 133 4.59 -8.68 -13.66
C PRO A 133 3.69 -9.22 -12.55
N ASP A 134 3.71 -10.54 -12.34
CA ASP A 134 2.80 -11.22 -11.41
C ASP A 134 3.01 -10.82 -9.94
N ASP A 135 4.23 -10.41 -9.61
CA ASP A 135 4.61 -9.91 -8.29
C ASP A 135 4.31 -8.42 -8.08
N ALA A 136 3.82 -7.70 -9.11
CA ALA A 136 3.45 -6.30 -8.98
C ALA A 136 2.16 -6.13 -8.18
N ARG A 137 2.20 -5.18 -7.24
CA ARG A 137 1.11 -4.86 -6.32
C ARG A 137 0.59 -3.42 -6.53
N GLY A 138 -0.60 -3.15 -6.01
CA GLY A 138 -1.22 -1.83 -6.03
C GLY A 138 -0.66 -0.87 -4.96
N PHE A 139 -1.39 0.19 -4.66
CA PHE A 139 -0.94 1.25 -3.75
C PHE A 139 -0.89 0.78 -2.29
N LEU A 140 -1.68 -0.23 -1.95
CA LEU A 140 -1.80 -0.76 -0.59
C LEU A 140 -0.78 -1.86 -0.28
N ALA A 141 0.18 -2.08 -1.17
CA ALA A 141 1.10 -3.22 -1.12
C ALA A 141 1.77 -3.40 0.24
N VAL A 142 2.26 -2.32 0.84
CA VAL A 142 2.97 -2.40 2.13
C VAL A 142 2.00 -2.70 3.27
N ASP A 143 0.90 -1.98 3.34
CA ASP A 143 -0.09 -2.12 4.41
C ASP A 143 -0.72 -3.53 4.38
N GLN A 144 -1.16 -3.99 3.22
CA GLN A 144 -1.68 -5.36 3.05
C GLN A 144 -0.63 -6.41 3.40
N SER A 145 0.63 -6.20 2.99
CA SER A 145 1.70 -7.15 3.30
C SER A 145 1.91 -7.28 4.81
N LEU A 146 1.94 -6.15 5.53
CA LEU A 146 2.15 -6.13 6.97
C LEU A 146 0.93 -6.60 7.76
N LEU A 147 -0.29 -6.31 7.29
CA LEU A 147 -1.53 -6.79 7.92
C LEU A 147 -1.70 -8.31 7.76
N HIS A 148 -1.42 -8.85 6.58
CA HIS A 148 -1.50 -10.30 6.36
C HIS A 148 -0.41 -11.06 7.09
N LYS A 149 0.82 -10.52 7.08
CA LYS A 149 1.96 -11.13 7.76
C LYS A 149 2.80 -10.02 8.40
N PRO A 150 2.57 -9.72 9.68
CA PRO A 150 3.46 -8.86 10.44
C PRO A 150 4.89 -9.40 10.36
N MET A 151 5.88 -8.50 10.26
CA MET A 151 7.28 -8.89 10.19
C MET A 151 7.81 -9.16 11.60
N LEU A 152 8.68 -10.16 11.72
CA LEU A 152 9.46 -10.42 12.94
C LEU A 152 10.82 -9.71 12.87
N PRO A 153 11.46 -9.38 14.01
CA PRO A 153 12.81 -8.84 14.04
C PRO A 153 13.79 -9.61 13.15
N GLY A 154 14.60 -8.87 12.39
CA GLY A 154 15.56 -9.39 11.42
C GLY A 154 14.95 -9.88 10.09
N GLU A 155 13.62 -9.95 9.94
CA GLU A 155 13.01 -10.29 8.66
C GLU A 155 13.23 -9.18 7.63
N ARG A 156 13.42 -9.62 6.38
CA ARG A 156 13.44 -8.74 5.21
C ARG A 156 12.37 -9.15 4.22
N ARG A 157 11.75 -8.16 3.57
CA ARG A 157 10.69 -8.39 2.60
C ARG A 157 10.81 -7.43 1.44
N LYS A 158 10.83 -7.97 0.24
CA LYS A 158 10.86 -7.18 -0.99
C LYS A 158 9.45 -7.08 -1.57
N LEU A 159 9.02 -5.86 -1.90
CA LEU A 159 7.72 -5.58 -2.51
C LEU A 159 7.92 -4.77 -3.78
N ARG A 160 7.24 -5.15 -4.86
CA ARG A 160 7.16 -4.37 -6.09
C ARG A 160 5.76 -3.81 -6.21
N TYR A 161 5.63 -2.49 -6.32
CA TYR A 161 4.31 -1.86 -6.35
C TYR A 161 4.31 -0.55 -7.14
N LEU A 162 3.12 -0.13 -7.55
CA LEU A 162 2.93 1.14 -8.24
C LEU A 162 3.06 2.29 -7.25
N VAL A 163 4.01 3.19 -7.50
CA VAL A 163 4.17 4.40 -6.69
C VAL A 163 3.33 5.53 -7.30
N PRO A 164 2.41 6.15 -6.52
CA PRO A 164 1.65 7.31 -6.96
C PRO A 164 2.56 8.47 -7.39
N VAL A 165 2.06 9.41 -8.20
CA VAL A 165 2.81 10.51 -8.83
C VAL A 165 3.85 10.06 -9.85
N LEU A 166 4.76 9.14 -9.49
CA LEU A 166 5.75 8.57 -10.41
C LEU A 166 5.09 7.70 -11.48
N ASN A 167 3.91 7.13 -11.17
CA ASN A 167 3.16 6.24 -12.05
C ASN A 167 4.07 5.16 -12.65
N SER A 168 4.92 4.59 -11.81
CA SER A 168 5.96 3.63 -12.18
C SER A 168 6.06 2.56 -11.12
N LEU A 169 6.43 1.34 -11.52
CA LEU A 169 6.74 0.28 -10.58
C LEU A 169 8.06 0.59 -9.88
N CYS A 170 8.05 0.56 -8.56
CA CYS A 170 9.25 0.61 -7.75
C CYS A 170 9.35 -0.67 -6.93
N THR A 171 10.59 -1.02 -6.59
CA THR A 171 10.84 -2.08 -5.63
C THR A 171 11.34 -1.48 -4.33
N GLU A 172 10.70 -1.86 -3.23
CA GLU A 172 11.06 -1.46 -1.88
C GLU A 172 11.44 -2.71 -1.08
N GLU A 173 12.48 -2.60 -0.25
CA GLU A 173 12.86 -3.59 0.73
C GLU A 173 12.48 -3.07 2.12
N LEU A 174 11.64 -3.84 2.80
CA LEU A 174 11.33 -3.67 4.21
C LEU A 174 12.32 -4.49 5.03
N GLU A 175 12.85 -3.89 6.09
CA GLU A 175 13.66 -4.57 7.10
C GLU A 175 13.02 -4.31 8.46
N ALA A 176 12.58 -5.37 9.12
CA ALA A 176 12.19 -5.28 10.52
C ALA A 176 13.46 -5.35 11.35
N LEU A 177 13.75 -4.29 12.10
CA LEU A 177 14.94 -4.24 12.94
C LEU A 177 14.70 -5.05 14.21
N ASP A 178 14.49 -4.38 15.33
CA ASP A 178 14.16 -4.98 16.60
C ASP A 178 12.87 -4.37 17.14
N TYR A 179 12.39 -4.89 18.27
CA TYR A 179 11.37 -4.23 19.04
C TYR A 179 11.90 -2.94 19.65
N GLU A 180 11.09 -1.89 19.66
CA GLU A 180 11.36 -0.68 20.41
C GLU A 180 10.24 -0.41 21.40
N SER A 181 10.63 0.01 22.61
CA SER A 181 9.67 0.49 23.59
C SER A 181 9.22 1.88 23.15
N THR A 182 7.93 2.03 22.83
CA THR A 182 7.32 3.32 22.54
C THR A 182 6.33 3.69 23.63
N GLU A 183 6.29 4.97 23.99
CA GLU A 183 5.21 5.48 24.82
C GLU A 183 3.92 5.46 23.98
N PHE A 184 2.89 4.80 24.48
CA PHE A 184 1.56 4.95 23.91
C PHE A 184 1.01 6.30 24.35
N LEU A 185 0.37 7.02 23.42
CA LEU A 185 -0.44 8.18 23.77
C LEU A 185 -1.73 7.66 24.44
N SER A 186 -1.65 7.31 25.72
CA SER A 186 -2.76 6.78 26.50
C SER A 186 -3.77 7.87 26.79
N VAL A 187 -4.69 8.13 25.86
CA VAL A 187 -5.90 8.90 26.20
C VAL A 187 -6.85 8.06 27.08
N LEU A 188 -6.62 6.74 27.22
CA LEU A 188 -7.30 5.86 28.19
C LEU A 188 -6.37 4.72 28.67
N GLY A 189 -5.50 4.98 29.64
CA GLY A 189 -4.78 3.95 30.43
C GLY A 189 -3.35 3.62 29.99
N ASP A 190 -2.43 3.65 30.95
CA ASP A 190 -0.99 3.37 30.81
C ASP A 190 -0.71 1.88 30.52
N GLU A 191 -0.75 1.47 29.25
CA GLU A 191 -0.05 0.26 28.81
C GLU A 191 0.98 0.62 27.73
N ALA A 192 2.27 0.52 28.09
CA ALA A 192 3.36 0.50 27.12
C ALA A 192 3.30 -0.83 26.37
N GLY A 193 3.21 -0.79 25.05
CA GLY A 193 3.29 -1.96 24.18
C GLY A 193 4.59 -1.94 23.37
N ASP A 194 5.22 -3.10 23.23
CA ASP A 194 6.37 -3.27 22.35
C ASP A 194 5.87 -3.34 20.89
N LEU A 195 6.37 -2.44 20.05
CA LEU A 195 6.12 -2.44 18.60
C LEU A 195 7.41 -2.77 17.86
N SER A 196 7.28 -3.49 16.73
CA SER A 196 8.41 -3.75 15.84
C SER A 196 8.76 -2.48 15.05
N HIS A 197 10.01 -2.04 15.11
CA HIS A 197 10.49 -0.96 14.26
C HIS A 197 10.77 -1.46 12.84
N ILE A 198 10.07 -0.91 11.85
CA ILE A 198 10.21 -1.30 10.44
C ILE A 198 10.84 -0.13 9.66
N GLU A 199 12.05 -0.35 9.16
CA GLU A 199 12.68 0.57 8.22
C GLU A 199 12.30 0.20 6.78
N ARG A 200 12.05 1.22 5.98
CA ARG A 200 11.80 1.09 4.55
C ARG A 200 12.98 1.61 3.75
N ARG A 201 13.52 0.79 2.84
CA ARG A 201 14.62 1.15 1.93
C ARG A 201 14.17 0.94 0.49
N GLY A 202 14.00 2.04 -0.25
CA GLY A 202 13.77 1.99 -1.69
C GLY A 202 15.08 1.81 -2.45
N ASP A 203 15.01 1.22 -3.65
CA ASP A 203 16.14 1.18 -4.58
C ASP A 203 16.70 2.60 -4.78
N GLY A 204 18.00 2.74 -4.48
CA GLY A 204 18.66 4.00 -4.20
C GLY A 204 18.35 5.12 -5.19
N GLN A 205 18.00 6.28 -4.64
CA GLN A 205 18.38 7.59 -5.16
C GLN A 205 18.22 7.75 -6.68
N ARG A 206 17.02 7.52 -7.20
CA ARG A 206 16.59 8.32 -8.35
C ARG A 206 16.27 9.71 -7.81
N SER A 207 17.27 10.58 -7.89
CA SER A 207 17.01 12.02 -7.96
C SER A 207 15.80 12.22 -8.85
N TRP A 208 14.80 12.97 -8.39
CA TRP A 208 13.78 13.53 -9.25
C TRP A 208 14.49 14.07 -10.50
N PRO A 209 14.26 13.49 -11.70
CA PRO A 209 14.94 13.98 -12.88
C PRO A 209 14.45 15.39 -13.12
N GLY A 210 15.37 16.35 -12.99
CA GLY A 210 15.22 17.73 -13.42
C GLY A 210 13.94 18.42 -12.96
N LEU A 211 13.89 18.80 -11.68
CA LEU A 211 13.07 19.91 -11.20
C LEU A 211 13.87 20.69 -10.15
#